data_AF-A0A2A4ZPF1-F1
#
_entry.id   AF-A0A2A4ZPF1-F1
#
_cell.length_a   1.000
_cell.length_b   1.000
_cell.length_c   1.000
_cell.angle_alpha   90.00
_cell.angle_beta   90.00
_cell.angle_gamma   90.00
#
_symmetry.space_group_name_H-M   'P 1'
#
loop_
_entity.id
_entity.type
_entity.pdbx_description
1 polymer ?
#
loop_
_entity_poly.entity_id
_entity_poly.type
_entity_poly.pdbx_seq_one_letter_code
_entity_poly.pdbx_strand_id
1 'polypeptide(L)'
;MRDQSIHLFDPRLARTSLRSRLPLGHHLVDAQAVRDTDLLRALVLQRHQDAPLGHILITQGWANQDQVLDALSRQYGLQRVDLTNHRPDSRLLCRKPAQFWLQHLAIPWQQMDRQLVVAVAHPERFDALEKALRSSFDQVRPVLAAEDQITALLTAHFRKPLAQRANTRVSLECSNRHGQAANRPHLPLILCGALVGLAGFAPIEIFTALCALAVLTLVLFIGLKVSGFVTHLANSGEIQGNQLPANLPRAPHRLPRMSMLVPLYHEAEVSKDLLRRLQHLTYPRSLLEVILVLEEHDQITRAALTKVTLPPWIKIIEVPQFGTLTTKPRALNYALDFCHGEIIGVWDAEDAPARGQLEHVAHTFAQADEDVACLQGVLDYYNPRTNWLSRCFTLEYASWFRIVLPGLARLGLVIPLGGTTLFVKRAALDRLGGWDAHNVTEDADLGVRLCRAGYRTEMIATTTHEEANCQAWPWIRQRSRWLKGFMTTYLVHMRQPRLLLAQLGWKRFLGFQAFFLGTVGQFLLAPFLWSFWLMLLGLPHPSAALLPMSVLYAAAAVLVLFQLLEISIGITAAFASNRRSLALWTPTMMFYFPLGVIATYKALHELIWHPFFWDKTTHGLSKADPNPAQTPVP
;
A
#
# COMPACT_ATOMS: atom_id res chain seq x y z
N MET A 1 -39.80 -23.30 -66.64
CA MET A 1 -39.72 -22.37 -65.49
C MET A 1 -40.49 -23.02 -64.36
N ARG A 2 -39.79 -23.79 -63.51
CA ARG A 2 -39.32 -23.40 -62.17
C ARG A 2 -40.46 -23.38 -61.15
N ASP A 3 -40.60 -24.48 -60.42
CA ASP A 3 -40.60 -24.38 -58.96
C ASP A 3 -40.05 -25.67 -58.34
N GLN A 4 -38.86 -25.56 -57.75
CA GLN A 4 -38.27 -26.59 -56.90
C GLN A 4 -38.75 -26.27 -55.49
N SER A 5 -39.64 -27.09 -54.94
CA SER A 5 -40.05 -27.01 -53.55
C SER A 5 -38.87 -27.31 -52.62
N ILE A 6 -38.20 -26.24 -52.19
CA ILE A 6 -37.24 -26.26 -51.09
C ILE A 6 -38.05 -26.52 -49.81
N HIS A 7 -38.03 -27.78 -49.34
CA HIS A 7 -38.39 -28.09 -47.97
C HIS A 7 -37.37 -27.44 -47.04
N LEU A 8 -37.72 -26.28 -46.47
CA LEU A 8 -37.01 -25.70 -45.35
C LEU A 8 -37.12 -26.67 -44.17
N PHE A 9 -35.99 -27.21 -43.72
CA PHE A 9 -35.93 -27.91 -42.45
C PHE A 9 -36.42 -26.98 -41.35
N ASP A 10 -37.46 -27.40 -40.62
CA ASP A 10 -37.86 -26.80 -39.36
C ASP A 10 -36.60 -26.56 -38.50
N PRO A 11 -36.39 -25.35 -37.94
CA PRO A 11 -35.33 -25.13 -36.98
C PRO A 11 -35.62 -25.98 -35.74
N ARG A 12 -35.05 -27.18 -35.69
CA ARG A 12 -35.12 -28.04 -34.52
C ARG A 12 -34.53 -27.27 -33.34
N LEU A 13 -35.38 -27.10 -32.32
CA LEU A 13 -35.02 -26.62 -31.00
C LEU A 13 -33.68 -27.22 -30.55
N ALA A 14 -32.62 -26.40 -30.55
CA ALA A 14 -31.45 -26.67 -29.74
C ALA A 14 -31.82 -26.45 -28.27
N ARG A 15 -32.61 -27.38 -27.73
CA ARG A 15 -32.58 -27.65 -26.30
C ARG A 15 -31.19 -28.22 -26.04
N THR A 16 -30.24 -27.35 -25.70
CA THR A 16 -28.90 -27.77 -25.28
C THR A 16 -29.04 -28.46 -23.92
N SER A 17 -29.45 -29.73 -23.96
CA SER A 17 -29.29 -30.66 -22.85
C SER A 17 -27.83 -30.63 -22.43
N LEU A 18 -27.58 -30.66 -21.12
CA LEU A 18 -26.29 -30.87 -20.45
C LEU A 18 -25.67 -32.23 -20.88
N ARG A 19 -25.38 -32.43 -22.16
CA ARG A 19 -24.42 -33.44 -22.61
C ARG A 19 -23.08 -33.02 -22.05
N SER A 20 -22.41 -33.94 -21.36
CA SER A 20 -21.11 -33.77 -20.74
C SER A 20 -20.15 -33.02 -21.66
N ARG A 21 -20.02 -31.70 -21.45
CA ARG A 21 -19.02 -30.89 -22.15
C ARG A 21 -17.67 -31.49 -21.81
N LEU A 22 -16.87 -31.83 -22.81
CA LEU A 22 -15.51 -32.31 -22.55
C LEU A 22 -14.79 -31.24 -21.72
N PRO A 23 -14.05 -31.63 -20.66
CA PRO A 23 -13.27 -30.68 -19.87
C PRO A 23 -12.27 -29.92 -20.74
N LEU A 24 -11.96 -28.67 -20.37
CA LEU A 24 -11.00 -27.79 -21.07
C LEU A 24 -9.68 -28.51 -21.41
N GLY A 25 -9.18 -29.32 -20.47
CA GLY A 25 -7.95 -30.09 -20.64
C GLY A 25 -7.96 -31.03 -21.86
N HIS A 26 -9.10 -31.68 -22.15
CA HIS A 26 -9.22 -32.55 -23.33
C HIS A 26 -9.07 -31.74 -24.62
N HIS A 27 -9.78 -30.62 -24.73
CA HIS A 27 -9.67 -29.75 -25.91
C HIS A 27 -8.25 -29.20 -26.14
N LEU A 28 -7.48 -29.00 -25.06
CA LEU A 28 -6.10 -28.54 -25.14
C LEU A 28 -5.12 -29.64 -25.57
N VAL A 29 -5.31 -30.86 -25.07
CA VAL A 29 -4.50 -32.04 -25.47
C VAL A 29 -4.82 -32.45 -26.91
N ASP A 30 -6.12 -32.51 -27.27
CA ASP A 30 -6.57 -32.86 -28.62
C ASP A 30 -6.03 -31.87 -29.67
N ALA A 31 -5.90 -30.60 -29.30
CA ALA A 31 -5.32 -29.56 -30.14
C ALA A 31 -3.78 -29.54 -30.13
N GLN A 32 -3.12 -30.50 -29.45
CA GLN A 32 -1.68 -30.54 -29.21
C GLN A 32 -1.10 -29.27 -28.59
N ALA A 33 -1.93 -28.49 -27.89
CA ALA A 33 -1.53 -27.24 -27.25
C ALA A 33 -0.81 -27.50 -25.92
N VAL A 34 -1.15 -28.59 -25.23
CA VAL A 34 -0.59 -28.98 -23.92
C VAL A 34 -0.29 -30.48 -23.93
N ARG A 35 0.82 -30.90 -23.31
CA ARG A 35 1.16 -32.31 -23.12
C ARG A 35 0.32 -32.92 -21.99
N ASP A 36 -0.01 -34.21 -22.08
CA ASP A 36 -0.75 -34.93 -21.03
C ASP A 36 -0.11 -34.80 -19.64
N THR A 37 1.21 -34.85 -19.58
CA THR A 37 1.98 -34.72 -18.33
C THR A 37 1.85 -33.35 -17.70
N ASP A 38 1.80 -32.29 -18.50
CA ASP A 38 1.62 -30.91 -18.03
C ASP A 38 0.17 -30.67 -17.60
N LEU A 39 -0.81 -31.26 -18.31
CA LEU A 39 -2.21 -31.23 -17.91
C LEU A 39 -2.43 -31.90 -16.54
N LEU A 40 -1.85 -33.09 -16.32
CA LEU A 40 -1.93 -33.78 -15.03
C LEU A 40 -1.33 -32.94 -13.89
N ARG A 41 -0.18 -32.30 -14.12
CA ARG A 41 0.42 -31.37 -13.16
C ARG A 41 -0.49 -30.17 -12.90
N ALA A 42 -1.08 -29.57 -13.93
CA ALA A 42 -1.99 -28.45 -13.79
C ALA A 42 -3.25 -28.81 -12.98
N LEU A 43 -3.80 -30.01 -13.19
CA LEU A 43 -4.94 -30.51 -12.41
C LEU A 43 -4.59 -30.75 -10.93
N VAL A 44 -3.37 -31.22 -10.63
CA VAL A 44 -2.88 -31.32 -9.24
C VAL A 44 -2.77 -29.93 -8.61
N LEU A 45 -2.22 -28.94 -9.32
CA LEU A 45 -2.15 -27.57 -8.84
C LEU A 45 -3.55 -26.97 -8.60
N GLN A 46 -4.49 -27.20 -9.52
CA GLN A 46 -5.87 -26.71 -9.42
C GLN A 46 -6.62 -27.23 -8.19
N ARG A 47 -6.27 -28.42 -7.67
CA ARG A 47 -6.87 -28.94 -6.43
C ARG A 47 -6.53 -28.11 -5.19
N HIS A 48 -5.40 -27.40 -5.23
CA HIS A 48 -4.89 -26.62 -4.10
C HIS A 48 -4.93 -25.11 -4.33
N GLN A 49 -5.20 -24.68 -5.57
CA GLN A 49 -5.19 -23.28 -5.98
C GLN A 49 -6.56 -22.91 -6.55
N ASP A 50 -7.14 -21.82 -6.05
CA ASP A 50 -8.38 -21.26 -6.62
C ASP A 50 -8.15 -20.52 -7.94
N ALA A 51 -7.65 -21.24 -8.95
CA ALA A 51 -7.36 -20.68 -10.26
C ALA A 51 -7.99 -21.52 -11.37
N PRO A 52 -8.57 -20.90 -12.42
CA PRO A 52 -9.01 -21.62 -13.60
C PRO A 52 -7.86 -22.39 -14.24
N LEU A 53 -8.12 -23.60 -14.74
CA LEU A 53 -7.11 -24.47 -15.35
C LEU A 53 -6.31 -23.76 -16.45
N GLY A 54 -7.01 -23.02 -17.33
CA GLY A 54 -6.37 -22.22 -18.39
C GLY A 54 -5.39 -21.18 -17.84
N HIS A 55 -5.73 -20.52 -16.73
CA HIS A 55 -4.86 -19.54 -16.09
C HIS A 55 -3.61 -20.20 -15.46
N ILE A 56 -3.77 -21.38 -14.84
CA ILE A 56 -2.63 -22.17 -14.34
C ILE A 56 -1.69 -22.54 -15.50
N LEU A 57 -2.23 -23.03 -16.61
CA LEU A 57 -1.42 -23.40 -17.78
C LEU A 57 -0.64 -22.20 -18.36
N ILE A 58 -1.27 -21.03 -18.46
CA ILE A 58 -0.64 -19.80 -18.96
C ILE A 58 0.47 -19.33 -18.01
N THR A 59 0.19 -19.29 -16.70
CA THR A 59 1.16 -18.80 -15.70
C THR A 59 2.36 -19.71 -15.52
N GLN A 60 2.22 -21.02 -15.80
CA GLN A 60 3.32 -21.98 -15.83
C GLN A 60 4.07 -22.01 -17.17
N GLY A 61 3.57 -21.30 -18.20
CA GLY A 61 4.14 -21.32 -19.55
C GLY A 61 3.90 -22.62 -20.32
N TRP A 62 2.90 -23.42 -19.91
CA TRP A 62 2.53 -24.68 -20.57
C TRP A 62 1.53 -24.48 -21.71
N ALA A 63 0.85 -23.34 -21.75
CA ALA A 63 -0.02 -22.92 -22.86
C ALA A 63 0.08 -21.40 -23.04
N ASN A 64 -0.22 -20.90 -24.24
CA ASN A 64 -0.42 -19.47 -24.48
C ASN A 64 -1.91 -19.08 -24.40
N GLN A 65 -2.18 -17.77 -24.37
CA GLN A 65 -3.53 -17.24 -24.20
C GLN A 65 -4.47 -17.62 -25.36
N ASP A 66 -3.97 -17.60 -26.60
CA ASP A 66 -4.75 -17.97 -27.79
C ASP A 66 -5.19 -19.44 -27.77
N GLN A 67 -4.29 -20.35 -27.41
CA GLN A 67 -4.58 -21.77 -27.28
C GLN A 67 -5.68 -22.03 -26.23
N VAL A 68 -5.61 -21.34 -25.10
CA VAL A 68 -6.64 -21.45 -24.05
C VAL A 68 -7.97 -20.87 -24.52
N LEU A 69 -7.97 -19.71 -25.19
CA LEU A 69 -9.18 -19.10 -25.74
C LEU A 69 -9.85 -20.00 -26.80
N ASP A 70 -9.07 -20.61 -27.68
CA ASP A 70 -9.59 -21.52 -28.71
C ASP A 70 -10.20 -22.79 -28.07
N ALA A 71 -9.56 -23.32 -27.03
CA ALA A 71 -10.10 -24.46 -26.29
C ALA A 71 -11.40 -24.09 -25.52
N LEU A 72 -11.47 -22.89 -24.92
CA LEU A 72 -12.68 -22.38 -24.27
C LEU A 72 -13.82 -22.16 -25.27
N SER A 73 -13.51 -21.62 -26.45
CA SER A 73 -14.46 -21.44 -27.56
C SER A 73 -15.12 -22.77 -27.93
N ARG A 74 -14.33 -23.84 -28.12
CA ARG A 74 -14.84 -25.20 -28.39
C ARG A 74 -15.63 -25.78 -27.23
N GLN A 75 -15.14 -25.61 -25.99
CA GLN A 75 -15.77 -26.15 -24.79
C GLN A 75 -17.17 -25.56 -24.55
N TYR A 76 -17.32 -24.25 -24.72
CA TYR A 76 -18.58 -23.54 -24.47
C TYR A 76 -19.43 -23.34 -25.74
N GLY A 77 -18.91 -23.66 -26.92
CA GLY A 77 -19.57 -23.41 -28.20
C GLY A 77 -19.75 -21.92 -28.49
N LEU A 78 -18.80 -21.08 -28.06
CA LEU A 78 -18.87 -19.63 -28.19
C LEU A 78 -18.05 -19.14 -29.37
N GLN A 79 -18.59 -18.18 -30.11
CA GLN A 79 -17.82 -17.51 -31.14
C GLN A 79 -16.73 -16.64 -30.51
N ARG A 80 -15.50 -16.75 -31.02
CA ARG A 80 -14.40 -15.85 -30.70
C ARG A 80 -14.52 -14.57 -31.53
N VAL A 81 -14.35 -13.43 -30.89
CA VAL A 81 -14.33 -12.12 -31.54
C VAL A 81 -13.02 -11.42 -31.24
N ASP A 82 -12.51 -10.68 -32.23
CA ASP A 82 -11.37 -9.78 -32.07
C ASP A 82 -11.89 -8.36 -31.84
N LEU A 83 -11.51 -7.77 -30.70
CA LEU A 83 -11.96 -6.43 -30.33
C LEU A 83 -11.01 -5.33 -30.78
N THR A 84 -9.87 -5.65 -31.41
CA THR A 84 -8.79 -4.68 -31.72
C THR A 84 -9.29 -3.43 -32.46
N ASN A 85 -10.18 -3.60 -33.44
CA ASN A 85 -10.75 -2.50 -34.23
C ASN A 85 -12.20 -2.16 -33.84
N HIS A 86 -12.69 -2.72 -32.75
CA HIS A 86 -14.06 -2.52 -32.32
C HIS A 86 -14.24 -1.17 -31.64
N ARG A 87 -15.38 -0.54 -31.93
CA ARG A 87 -15.82 0.68 -31.26
C ARG A 87 -17.07 0.34 -30.44
N PRO A 88 -16.92 0.18 -29.11
CA PRO A 88 -18.06 -0.11 -28.25
C PRO A 88 -19.10 1.00 -28.33
N ASP A 89 -20.39 0.65 -28.28
CA ASP A 89 -21.45 1.65 -28.15
C ASP A 89 -21.40 2.29 -26.76
N SER A 90 -21.04 3.58 -26.73
CA SER A 90 -20.99 4.40 -25.53
C SER A 90 -22.30 4.38 -24.73
N ARG A 91 -23.46 4.29 -25.39
CA ARG A 91 -24.77 4.26 -24.71
C ARG A 91 -24.95 2.98 -23.90
N LEU A 92 -24.44 1.86 -24.41
CA LEU A 92 -24.48 0.57 -23.71
C LEU A 92 -23.50 0.55 -22.54
N LEU A 93 -22.28 1.04 -22.76
CA LEU A 93 -21.26 1.10 -21.73
C LEU A 93 -21.66 1.99 -20.56
N CYS A 94 -22.24 3.17 -20.82
CA CYS A 94 -22.68 4.10 -19.78
C CYS A 94 -23.81 3.57 -18.87
N ARG A 95 -24.46 2.44 -19.19
CA ARG A 95 -25.50 1.86 -18.33
C ARG A 95 -24.96 1.28 -17.02
N LYS A 96 -23.67 0.97 -16.95
CA LYS A 96 -23.01 0.47 -15.75
C LYS A 96 -21.70 1.25 -15.55
N PRO A 97 -21.24 1.42 -14.30
CA PRO A 97 -19.98 2.10 -14.02
C PRO A 97 -18.78 1.27 -14.54
N ALA A 98 -17.64 1.93 -14.80
CA ALA A 98 -16.43 1.29 -15.30
C ALA A 98 -15.99 0.07 -14.46
N GLN A 99 -16.13 0.17 -13.13
CA GLN A 99 -15.77 -0.89 -12.18
C GLN A 99 -16.54 -2.18 -12.44
N PHE A 100 -17.81 -2.07 -12.81
CA PHE A 100 -18.65 -3.25 -13.11
C PHE A 100 -18.08 -4.02 -14.30
N TRP A 101 -17.77 -3.31 -15.39
CA TRP A 101 -17.22 -3.92 -16.61
C TRP A 101 -15.83 -4.51 -16.39
N LEU A 102 -14.96 -3.81 -15.64
CA LEU A 102 -13.62 -4.30 -15.27
C LEU A 102 -13.69 -5.51 -14.34
N GLN A 103 -14.57 -5.51 -13.35
CA GLN A 103 -14.74 -6.63 -12.40
C GLN A 103 -15.23 -7.90 -13.11
N HIS A 104 -16.14 -7.75 -14.08
CA HIS A 104 -16.66 -8.88 -14.86
C HIS A 104 -15.79 -9.23 -16.08
N LEU A 105 -14.76 -8.44 -16.39
CA LEU A 105 -13.95 -8.55 -17.62
C LEU A 105 -14.84 -8.77 -18.84
N ALA A 106 -15.79 -7.84 -19.01
CA ALA A 106 -16.84 -7.92 -20.02
C ALA A 106 -17.09 -6.56 -20.68
N ILE A 107 -17.46 -6.59 -21.96
CA ILE A 107 -17.78 -5.39 -22.73
C ILE A 107 -18.95 -5.65 -23.69
N PRO A 108 -19.94 -4.74 -23.78
CA PRO A 108 -20.98 -4.80 -24.80
C PRO A 108 -20.36 -4.84 -26.20
N TRP A 109 -20.66 -5.89 -26.96
CA TRP A 109 -20.18 -6.05 -28.33
C TRP A 109 -21.20 -5.48 -29.33
N GLN A 110 -22.44 -5.98 -29.28
CA GLN A 110 -23.50 -5.58 -30.19
C GLN A 110 -24.86 -5.67 -29.48
N GLN A 111 -25.82 -4.83 -29.90
CA GLN A 111 -27.22 -4.99 -29.52
C GLN A 111 -28.03 -5.28 -30.78
N MET A 112 -28.84 -6.33 -30.73
CA MET A 112 -29.81 -6.71 -31.77
C MET A 112 -31.20 -6.74 -31.11
N ASP A 113 -32.04 -5.75 -31.41
CA ASP A 113 -33.34 -5.54 -30.77
C ASP A 113 -33.26 -5.53 -29.24
N ARG A 114 -33.84 -6.56 -28.58
CA ARG A 114 -33.85 -6.73 -27.12
C ARG A 114 -32.74 -7.67 -26.61
N GLN A 115 -31.88 -8.17 -27.51
CA GLN A 115 -30.74 -9.03 -27.19
C GLN A 115 -29.44 -8.25 -27.15
N LEU A 116 -28.68 -8.40 -26.06
CA LEU A 116 -27.33 -7.87 -25.93
C LEU A 116 -26.31 -8.99 -26.13
N VAL A 117 -25.40 -8.80 -27.07
CA VAL A 117 -24.20 -9.63 -27.21
C VAL A 117 -23.06 -8.98 -26.43
N VAL A 118 -22.46 -9.72 -25.50
CA VAL A 118 -21.40 -9.24 -24.61
C VAL A 118 -20.16 -10.07 -24.82
N ALA A 119 -19.04 -9.41 -25.11
CA ALA A 119 -17.74 -10.05 -25.14
C ALA A 119 -17.23 -10.26 -23.70
N VAL A 120 -16.83 -11.48 -23.37
CA VAL A 120 -16.35 -11.88 -22.04
C VAL A 120 -15.02 -12.61 -22.14
N ALA A 121 -14.14 -12.41 -21.15
CA ALA A 121 -12.89 -13.18 -21.03
C ALA A 121 -13.09 -14.53 -20.32
N HIS A 122 -14.06 -14.60 -19.40
CA HIS A 122 -14.28 -15.74 -18.50
C HIS A 122 -15.70 -16.29 -18.65
N PRO A 123 -15.94 -17.22 -19.61
CA PRO A 123 -17.28 -17.74 -19.88
C PRO A 123 -17.88 -18.50 -18.69
N GLU A 124 -17.06 -19.07 -17.82
CA GLU A 124 -17.50 -19.74 -16.59
C GLU A 124 -18.16 -18.80 -15.58
N ARG A 125 -17.94 -17.49 -15.69
CA ARG A 125 -18.52 -16.46 -14.82
C ARG A 125 -19.73 -15.76 -15.44
N PHE A 126 -20.15 -16.19 -16.63
CA PHE A 126 -21.19 -15.51 -17.39
C PHE A 126 -22.54 -15.48 -16.67
N ASP A 127 -22.93 -16.54 -15.94
CA ASP A 127 -24.21 -16.59 -15.23
C ASP A 127 -24.38 -15.44 -14.21
N ALA A 128 -23.29 -15.05 -13.54
CA ALA A 128 -23.30 -13.93 -12.60
C ALA A 128 -23.46 -12.59 -13.33
N LEU A 129 -22.74 -12.41 -14.45
CA LEU A 129 -22.86 -11.23 -15.30
C LEU A 129 -24.28 -11.11 -15.90
N GLU A 130 -24.84 -12.21 -16.41
CA GLU A 130 -26.17 -12.27 -16.97
C GLU A 130 -27.21 -11.81 -15.93
N LYS A 131 -27.17 -12.39 -14.72
CA LYS A 131 -28.04 -11.98 -13.61
C LYS A 131 -27.93 -10.48 -13.30
N ALA A 132 -26.72 -9.94 -13.31
CA ALA A 132 -26.49 -8.52 -13.03
C ALA A 132 -26.91 -7.57 -14.18
N LEU A 133 -27.07 -8.10 -15.39
CA LEU A 133 -27.52 -7.38 -16.59
C LEU A 133 -29.01 -7.56 -16.90
N ARG A 134 -29.68 -8.57 -16.35
CA ARG A 134 -31.13 -8.82 -16.54
C ARG A 134 -32.02 -7.65 -16.13
N SER A 135 -31.56 -6.79 -15.22
CA SER A 135 -32.28 -5.55 -14.88
C SER A 135 -32.34 -4.55 -16.03
N SER A 136 -31.48 -4.69 -17.04
CA SER A 136 -31.23 -3.69 -18.08
C SER A 136 -31.43 -4.24 -19.50
N PHE A 137 -31.50 -5.57 -19.66
CA PHE A 137 -31.60 -6.26 -20.95
C PHE A 137 -32.42 -7.55 -20.80
N ASP A 138 -33.31 -7.82 -21.76
CA ASP A 138 -34.22 -8.97 -21.72
C ASP A 138 -33.50 -10.30 -22.00
N GLN A 139 -32.48 -10.26 -22.87
CA GLN A 139 -31.66 -11.43 -23.20
C GLN A 139 -30.20 -11.01 -23.40
N VAL A 140 -29.28 -11.76 -22.81
CA VAL A 140 -27.84 -11.52 -22.93
C VAL A 140 -27.17 -12.79 -23.47
N ARG A 141 -26.30 -12.63 -24.48
CA ARG A 141 -25.54 -13.73 -25.09
C ARG A 141 -24.04 -13.44 -24.99
N PRO A 142 -23.21 -14.42 -24.56
CA PRO A 142 -21.78 -14.23 -24.51
C PRO A 142 -21.12 -14.51 -25.88
N VAL A 143 -20.07 -13.74 -26.18
CA VAL A 143 -19.02 -14.09 -27.15
C VAL A 143 -17.68 -14.05 -26.42
N LEU A 144 -16.70 -14.81 -26.90
CA LEU A 144 -15.40 -14.91 -26.24
C LEU A 144 -14.42 -13.90 -26.82
N ALA A 145 -13.74 -13.14 -25.96
CA ALA A 145 -12.68 -12.21 -26.35
C ALA A 145 -11.51 -12.26 -25.37
N ALA A 146 -10.37 -11.75 -25.81
CA ALA A 146 -9.16 -11.71 -25.00
C ALA A 146 -9.25 -10.65 -23.89
N GLU A 147 -8.76 -10.98 -22.69
CA GLU A 147 -8.86 -10.12 -21.49
C GLU A 147 -8.16 -8.77 -21.66
N ASP A 148 -6.99 -8.78 -22.30
CA ASP A 148 -6.19 -7.60 -22.63
C ASP A 148 -6.94 -6.66 -23.59
N GLN A 149 -7.62 -7.22 -24.59
CA GLN A 149 -8.42 -6.43 -25.52
C GLN A 149 -9.63 -5.78 -24.84
N ILE A 150 -10.35 -6.53 -23.99
CA ILE A 150 -11.48 -6.00 -23.21
C ILE A 150 -10.98 -4.87 -22.30
N THR A 151 -9.91 -5.11 -21.56
CA THR A 151 -9.35 -4.15 -20.61
C THR A 151 -8.85 -2.89 -21.32
N ALA A 152 -8.18 -3.02 -22.47
CA ALA A 152 -7.72 -1.90 -23.27
C ALA A 152 -8.88 -1.01 -23.76
N LEU A 153 -9.96 -1.61 -24.28
CA LEU A 153 -11.13 -0.85 -24.72
C LEU A 153 -11.87 -0.16 -23.56
N LEU A 154 -12.04 -0.85 -22.43
CA LEU A 154 -12.65 -0.26 -21.24
C LEU A 154 -11.82 0.89 -20.69
N THR A 155 -10.49 0.74 -20.68
CA THR A 155 -9.54 1.77 -20.24
C THR A 155 -9.60 2.99 -21.16
N ALA A 156 -9.62 2.78 -22.47
CA ALA A 156 -9.73 3.86 -23.45
C ALA A 156 -11.06 4.61 -23.33
N HIS A 157 -12.17 3.88 -23.17
CA HIS A 157 -13.51 4.47 -23.06
C HIS A 157 -13.72 5.21 -21.72
N PHE A 158 -13.42 4.56 -20.60
CA PHE A 158 -13.62 5.11 -19.25
C PHE A 158 -12.41 5.87 -18.72
N ARG A 159 -11.50 6.28 -19.61
CA ARG A 159 -10.26 6.98 -19.26
C ARG A 159 -10.47 8.14 -18.28
N LYS A 160 -11.36 9.08 -18.62
CA LYS A 160 -11.67 10.25 -17.78
C LYS A 160 -12.37 9.86 -16.46
N PRO A 161 -13.48 9.08 -16.47
CA PRO A 161 -14.13 8.65 -15.23
C PRO A 161 -13.21 7.90 -14.25
N LEU A 162 -12.38 6.99 -14.74
CA LEU A 162 -11.43 6.25 -13.91
C LEU A 162 -10.37 7.18 -13.29
N ALA A 163 -9.81 8.09 -14.09
CA ALA A 163 -8.83 9.05 -13.60
C ALA A 163 -9.41 10.03 -12.57
N GLN A 164 -10.63 10.53 -12.82
CA GLN A 164 -11.33 11.41 -11.88
C GLN A 164 -11.65 10.68 -10.58
N ARG A 165 -12.10 9.43 -10.66
CA ARG A 165 -12.37 8.60 -9.49
C ARG A 165 -11.09 8.37 -8.70
N ALA A 166 -9.96 8.10 -9.34
CA ALA A 166 -8.68 7.91 -8.66
C ALA A 166 -8.29 9.10 -7.77
N ASN A 167 -8.65 10.32 -8.16
CA ASN A 167 -8.45 11.53 -7.36
C ASN A 167 -9.46 11.68 -6.21
N THR A 168 -10.62 11.04 -6.29
CA THR A 168 -11.79 11.38 -5.46
C THR A 168 -12.39 10.23 -4.65
N ARG A 169 -11.73 9.06 -4.63
CA ARG A 169 -12.24 7.83 -4.00
C ARG A 169 -12.57 8.00 -2.50
N VAL A 170 -11.70 8.66 -1.75
CA VAL A 170 -11.88 8.86 -0.30
C VAL A 170 -12.95 9.91 -0.03
N SER A 171 -13.79 9.65 0.98
CA SER A 171 -14.83 10.56 1.43
C SER A 171 -14.26 11.90 1.87
N LEU A 172 -15.04 12.98 1.71
CA LEU A 172 -14.58 14.33 2.00
C LEU A 172 -14.20 14.56 3.46
N GLU A 173 -14.85 13.85 4.38
CA GLU A 173 -14.57 13.93 5.82
C GLU A 173 -13.18 13.42 6.18
N CYS A 174 -12.62 12.52 5.37
CA CYS A 174 -11.32 11.90 5.59
C CYS A 174 -10.31 12.23 4.49
N SER A 175 -10.58 13.20 3.63
CA SER A 175 -9.68 13.59 2.54
C SER A 175 -9.15 15.01 2.72
N ASN A 176 -7.91 15.22 2.32
CA ASN A 176 -7.30 16.54 2.24
C ASN A 176 -7.77 17.36 1.01
N ARG A 177 -8.63 16.79 0.14
CA ARG A 177 -9.17 17.48 -1.05
C ARG A 177 -9.82 18.84 -0.73
N HIS A 178 -10.53 18.95 0.39
CA HIS A 178 -11.21 20.20 0.80
C HIS A 178 -10.29 21.25 1.42
N GLY A 179 -9.01 20.95 1.69
CA GLY A 179 -8.02 21.99 2.00
C GLY A 179 -7.95 23.06 0.90
N GLN A 180 -8.42 22.74 -0.31
CA GLN A 180 -8.57 23.67 -1.43
C GLN A 180 -9.82 24.58 -1.35
N ALA A 181 -10.90 24.19 -0.66
CA ALA A 181 -12.13 24.98 -0.57
C ALA A 181 -12.12 25.99 0.60
N ALA A 182 -11.44 25.64 1.70
CA ALA A 182 -11.18 26.54 2.82
C ALA A 182 -9.89 27.33 2.57
N ASN A 183 -9.82 28.04 1.44
CA ASN A 183 -8.70 28.88 1.05
C ASN A 183 -8.68 30.15 1.93
N ARG A 184 -8.25 30.00 3.19
CA ARG A 184 -7.74 31.10 4.02
C ARG A 184 -6.22 30.93 4.15
N PRO A 185 -5.44 31.12 3.06
CA PRO A 185 -3.97 31.02 3.14
C PRO A 185 -3.39 31.99 4.16
N HIS A 186 -4.15 33.03 4.52
CA HIS A 186 -3.79 34.00 5.54
C HIS A 186 -3.97 33.51 6.98
N LEU A 187 -4.83 32.53 7.28
CA LEU A 187 -5.07 32.11 8.66
C LEU A 187 -3.80 31.59 9.37
N PRO A 188 -3.02 30.64 8.80
CA PRO A 188 -1.75 30.24 9.41
C PRO A 188 -0.76 31.41 9.50
N LEU A 189 -0.73 32.30 8.51
CA LEU A 189 0.13 33.49 8.55
C LEU A 189 -0.28 34.48 9.65
N ILE A 190 -1.58 34.67 9.87
CA ILE A 190 -2.14 35.50 10.93
C ILE A 190 -1.83 34.89 12.30
N LEU A 191 -1.99 33.58 12.45
CA LEU A 191 -1.65 32.88 13.70
C LEU A 191 -0.14 32.96 14.00
N CYS A 192 0.70 32.74 12.99
CA CYS A 192 2.15 32.92 13.13
C CYS A 192 2.52 34.37 13.44
N GLY A 193 1.93 35.34 12.73
CA GLY A 193 2.15 36.76 12.98
C GLY A 193 1.70 37.20 14.37
N ALA A 194 0.55 36.69 14.84
CA ALA A 194 0.06 36.92 16.20
C ALA A 194 1.00 36.30 17.25
N LEU A 195 1.49 35.08 17.02
CA LEU A 195 2.45 34.44 17.92
C LEU A 195 3.78 35.22 17.98
N VAL A 196 4.28 35.71 16.85
CA VAL A 196 5.48 36.56 16.79
C VAL A 196 5.24 37.90 17.48
N GLY A 197 4.09 38.53 17.27
CA GLY A 197 3.71 39.76 17.95
C GLY A 197 3.62 39.59 19.48
N LEU A 198 2.99 38.51 19.94
CA LEU A 198 2.93 38.14 21.35
C LEU A 198 4.32 37.84 21.93
N ALA A 199 5.18 37.14 21.18
CA ALA A 199 6.56 36.88 21.59
C ALA A 199 7.39 38.16 21.70
N GLY A 200 7.09 39.20 20.92
CA GLY A 200 7.70 40.53 21.07
C GLY A 200 7.24 41.27 22.32
N PHE A 201 5.98 41.09 22.74
CA PHE A 201 5.41 41.76 23.92
C PHE A 201 5.72 41.04 25.24
N ALA A 202 5.66 39.71 25.25
CA ALA A 202 5.82 38.85 26.43
C ALA A 202 6.79 37.68 26.13
N PRO A 203 8.09 37.96 25.89
CA PRO A 203 9.04 36.97 25.39
C PRO A 203 9.27 35.81 26.34
N ILE A 204 9.35 36.06 27.65
CA ILE A 204 9.65 35.03 28.66
C ILE A 204 8.43 34.12 28.86
N GLU A 205 7.23 34.68 28.88
CA GLU A 205 5.96 33.97 29.03
C GLU A 205 5.71 33.06 27.83
N ILE A 206 5.85 33.60 26.61
CA ILE A 206 5.68 32.80 25.38
C ILE A 206 6.74 31.72 25.28
N PHE A 207 8.02 32.03 25.57
CA PHE A 207 9.09 31.04 25.59
C PHE A 207 8.79 29.91 26.60
N THR A 208 8.33 30.28 27.81
CA THR A 208 7.98 29.32 28.87
C THR A 208 6.77 28.47 28.50
N ALA A 209 5.75 29.06 27.87
CA ALA A 209 4.59 28.33 27.36
C ALA A 209 4.99 27.32 26.26
N LEU A 210 5.91 27.69 25.36
CA LEU A 210 6.44 26.80 24.33
C LEU A 210 7.29 25.68 24.93
N CYS A 211 8.09 25.95 25.97
CA CYS A 211 8.78 24.91 26.74
C CYS A 211 7.80 23.94 27.40
N ALA A 212 6.74 24.44 28.03
CA ALA A 212 5.72 23.61 28.65
C ALA A 212 4.99 22.72 27.61
N LEU A 213 4.65 23.28 26.44
CA LEU A 213 4.09 22.53 25.33
C LEU A 213 5.07 21.46 24.80
N ALA A 214 6.36 21.80 24.70
CA ALA A 214 7.40 20.88 24.26
C ALA A 214 7.52 19.69 25.23
N VAL A 215 7.57 19.96 26.53
CA VAL A 215 7.60 18.92 27.58
C VAL A 215 6.31 18.09 27.56
N LEU A 216 5.14 18.70 27.38
CA LEU A 216 3.87 17.98 27.28
C LEU A 216 3.86 17.00 26.10
N THR A 217 4.27 17.45 24.90
CA THR A 217 4.35 16.57 23.73
C THR A 217 5.40 15.47 23.91
N LEU A 218 6.48 15.74 24.66
CA LEU A 218 7.50 14.76 25.00
C LEU A 218 6.97 13.69 25.94
N VAL A 219 6.25 14.08 26.99
CA VAL A 219 5.60 13.14 27.92
C VAL A 219 4.59 12.25 27.19
N LEU A 220 3.79 12.82 26.27
CA LEU A 220 2.88 12.02 25.44
C LEU A 220 3.65 10.99 24.60
N PHE A 221 4.74 11.40 23.96
CA PHE A 221 5.55 10.52 23.12
C PHE A 221 6.27 9.43 23.92
N ILE A 222 6.82 9.77 25.10
CA ILE A 222 7.36 8.82 26.07
C ILE A 222 6.29 7.81 26.45
N GLY A 223 5.09 8.26 26.83
CA GLY A 223 3.99 7.38 27.22
C GLY A 223 3.64 6.36 26.13
N LEU A 224 3.60 6.80 24.87
CA LEU A 224 3.40 5.90 23.73
C LEU A 224 4.54 4.87 23.60
N LYS A 225 5.79 5.32 23.61
CA LYS A 225 6.97 4.44 23.45
C LYS A 225 7.14 3.47 24.61
N VAL A 226 6.93 3.91 25.85
CA VAL A 226 6.93 3.04 27.04
C VAL A 226 5.84 1.98 26.91
N SER A 227 4.61 2.38 26.54
CA SER A 227 3.50 1.44 26.38
C SER A 227 3.80 0.38 25.32
N GLY A 228 4.33 0.80 24.16
CA GLY A 228 4.77 -0.12 23.11
C GLY A 228 5.90 -1.03 23.57
N PHE A 229 6.93 -0.47 24.21
CA PHE A 229 8.11 -1.21 24.65
C PHE A 229 7.80 -2.23 25.75
N VAL A 230 7.05 -1.84 26.79
CA VAL A 230 6.64 -2.75 27.87
C VAL A 230 5.76 -3.87 27.34
N THR A 231 4.82 -3.55 26.44
CA THR A 231 3.97 -4.58 25.80
C THR A 231 4.78 -5.51 24.91
N HIS A 232 5.82 -5.00 24.24
CA HIS A 232 6.76 -5.84 23.50
C HIS A 232 7.48 -6.81 24.44
N LEU A 233 8.10 -6.31 25.51
CA LEU A 233 8.86 -7.11 26.49
C LEU A 233 8.01 -8.17 27.18
N ALA A 234 6.77 -7.84 27.54
CA ALA A 234 5.83 -8.79 28.14
C ALA A 234 5.46 -9.95 27.20
N ASN A 235 5.60 -9.76 25.89
CA ASN A 235 5.17 -10.70 24.86
C ASN A 235 6.30 -11.04 23.86
N SER A 236 7.56 -10.91 24.29
CA SER A 236 8.74 -11.11 23.43
C SER A 236 8.95 -12.56 22.98
N GLY A 237 8.22 -13.52 23.58
CA GLY A 237 8.28 -14.94 23.21
C GLY A 237 7.68 -15.30 21.84
N GLU A 238 6.88 -14.41 21.22
CA GLU A 238 6.11 -14.75 20.01
C GLU A 238 6.64 -14.15 18.69
N ILE A 239 7.47 -13.09 18.73
CA ILE A 239 7.92 -12.36 17.52
C ILE A 239 9.40 -12.66 17.16
N GLN A 240 10.03 -13.60 17.88
CA GLN A 240 11.40 -14.00 17.62
C GLN A 240 11.48 -15.03 16.48
N GLY A 241 11.55 -14.56 15.24
CA GLY A 241 12.03 -15.36 14.14
C GLY A 241 11.57 -14.89 12.76
N ASN A 242 12.53 -14.53 11.91
CA ASN A 242 12.41 -14.59 10.45
C ASN A 242 12.21 -16.03 9.93
N GLN A 243 11.96 -16.99 10.83
CA GLN A 243 11.66 -18.36 10.52
C GLN A 243 10.15 -18.48 10.56
N LEU A 244 9.56 -18.86 9.42
CA LEU A 244 8.24 -19.46 9.40
C LEU A 244 8.20 -20.48 10.57
N PRO A 245 7.19 -20.47 11.45
CA PRO A 245 7.08 -21.46 12.51
C PRO A 245 7.40 -22.83 11.92
N ALA A 246 8.33 -23.58 12.51
CA ALA A 246 8.72 -24.91 12.00
C ALA A 246 7.48 -25.84 11.84
N ASN A 247 6.41 -25.52 12.59
CA ASN A 247 5.06 -26.01 12.39
C ASN A 247 4.15 -24.85 11.96
N LEU A 248 4.19 -24.43 10.71
CA LEU A 248 3.00 -23.83 10.13
C LEU A 248 1.90 -24.90 10.22
N PRO A 249 0.76 -24.65 10.88
CA PRO A 249 -0.39 -25.52 10.70
C PRO A 249 -0.63 -25.67 9.19
N ARG A 250 -1.04 -26.88 8.76
CA ARG A 250 -1.27 -27.25 7.36
C ARG A 250 -1.73 -26.04 6.55
N ALA A 251 -1.05 -25.78 5.41
CA ALA A 251 -1.44 -24.75 4.45
C ALA A 251 -2.96 -24.60 4.42
N PRO A 252 -3.51 -23.36 4.51
CA PRO A 252 -4.95 -23.18 4.44
C PRO A 252 -5.44 -23.99 3.25
N HIS A 253 -6.57 -24.71 3.42
CA HIS A 253 -7.07 -25.62 2.38
C HIS A 253 -7.21 -24.94 1.01
N ARG A 254 -7.24 -23.59 0.98
CA ARG A 254 -7.17 -22.75 -0.20
C ARG A 254 -6.33 -21.49 0.07
N LEU A 255 -5.33 -21.21 -0.78
CA LEU A 255 -4.57 -19.96 -0.75
C LEU A 255 -5.36 -18.83 -1.44
N PRO A 256 -5.37 -17.60 -0.91
CA PRO A 256 -6.09 -16.46 -1.50
C PRO A 256 -5.36 -15.91 -2.73
N ARG A 257 -6.11 -15.28 -3.65
CA ARG A 257 -5.48 -14.49 -4.73
C ARG A 257 -4.97 -13.16 -4.18
N MET A 258 -3.77 -12.75 -4.58
CA MET A 258 -3.15 -11.48 -4.14
C MET A 258 -2.79 -10.59 -5.32
N SER A 259 -3.07 -9.30 -5.19
CA SER A 259 -2.65 -8.25 -6.13
C SER A 259 -1.59 -7.37 -5.48
N MET A 260 -0.40 -7.33 -6.06
CA MET A 260 0.70 -6.49 -5.57
C MET A 260 0.87 -5.30 -6.49
N LEU A 261 0.64 -4.10 -5.95
CA LEU A 261 0.84 -2.84 -6.65
C LEU A 261 2.29 -2.37 -6.47
N VAL A 262 2.95 -2.03 -7.57
CA VAL A 262 4.30 -1.47 -7.58
C VAL A 262 4.31 -0.15 -8.35
N PRO A 263 4.22 1.01 -7.68
CA PRO A 263 4.26 2.30 -8.34
C PRO A 263 5.67 2.65 -8.80
N LEU A 264 5.80 3.05 -10.06
CA LEU A 264 7.06 3.42 -10.72
C LEU A 264 6.98 4.88 -11.16
N TYR A 265 8.05 5.65 -10.95
CA TYR A 265 8.15 7.03 -11.42
C TYR A 265 9.60 7.44 -11.64
N HIS A 266 9.99 7.71 -12.89
CA HIS A 266 11.36 8.02 -13.32
C HIS A 266 12.39 6.92 -12.98
N GLU A 267 12.04 5.66 -13.24
CA GLU A 267 12.87 4.50 -12.87
C GLU A 267 13.53 3.88 -14.10
N ALA A 268 14.75 4.31 -14.40
CA ALA A 268 15.51 3.80 -15.56
C ALA A 268 16.15 2.42 -15.30
N GLU A 269 16.59 2.16 -14.06
CA GLU A 269 17.40 0.96 -13.72
C GLU A 269 16.61 -0.13 -13.00
N VAL A 270 15.45 0.20 -12.43
CA VAL A 270 14.65 -0.68 -11.56
C VAL A 270 14.18 -1.94 -12.27
N SER A 271 13.89 -1.89 -13.57
CA SER A 271 13.14 -2.97 -14.22
C SER A 271 13.84 -4.33 -14.18
N LYS A 272 15.18 -4.41 -14.28
CA LYS A 272 15.88 -5.71 -14.24
C LYS A 272 16.00 -6.29 -12.83
N ASP A 273 16.39 -5.45 -11.86
CA ASP A 273 16.63 -5.92 -10.49
C ASP A 273 15.32 -6.17 -9.74
N LEU A 274 14.29 -5.34 -9.96
CA LEU A 274 12.93 -5.59 -9.46
C LEU A 274 12.42 -6.95 -9.98
N LEU A 275 12.49 -7.21 -11.29
CA LEU A 275 12.01 -8.47 -11.84
C LEU A 275 12.79 -9.67 -11.30
N ARG A 276 14.12 -9.56 -11.14
CA ARG A 276 14.94 -10.62 -10.52
C ARG A 276 14.48 -10.89 -9.09
N ARG A 277 14.20 -9.85 -8.30
CA ARG A 277 13.72 -9.99 -6.91
C ARG A 277 12.33 -10.64 -6.85
N LEU A 278 11.40 -10.20 -7.69
CA LEU A 278 10.03 -10.75 -7.74
C LEU A 278 9.98 -12.20 -8.27
N GLN A 279 10.94 -12.60 -9.11
CA GLN A 279 11.09 -13.98 -9.56
C GLN A 279 11.47 -14.95 -8.44
N HIS A 280 12.09 -14.48 -7.36
CA HIS A 280 12.44 -15.33 -6.22
C HIS A 280 11.25 -15.70 -5.32
N LEU A 281 10.14 -14.96 -5.39
CA LEU A 281 8.92 -15.27 -4.61
C LEU A 281 8.43 -16.70 -4.85
N THR A 282 8.02 -17.38 -3.77
CA THR A 282 7.54 -18.78 -3.84
C THR A 282 6.04 -18.94 -3.98
N TYR A 283 5.29 -17.84 -3.86
CA TYR A 283 3.82 -17.87 -3.94
C TYR A 283 3.35 -18.38 -5.32
N PRO A 284 2.26 -19.17 -5.38
CA PRO A 284 1.74 -19.68 -6.64
C PRO A 284 1.45 -18.56 -7.65
N ARG A 285 2.10 -18.62 -8.83
CA ARG A 285 1.98 -17.59 -9.88
C ARG A 285 0.57 -17.45 -10.46
N SER A 286 -0.24 -18.50 -10.35
CA SER A 286 -1.68 -18.50 -10.70
C SER A 286 -2.57 -17.77 -9.68
N LEU A 287 -2.05 -17.47 -8.49
CA LEU A 287 -2.74 -16.74 -7.43
C LEU A 287 -2.09 -15.37 -7.13
N LEU A 288 -1.03 -15.02 -7.86
CA LEU A 288 -0.33 -13.76 -7.72
C LEU A 288 -0.49 -12.95 -9.00
N GLU A 289 -0.89 -11.70 -8.85
CA GLU A 289 -0.75 -10.69 -9.90
C GLU A 289 0.10 -9.54 -9.39
N VAL A 290 1.08 -9.11 -10.17
CA VAL A 290 1.85 -7.89 -9.92
C VAL A 290 1.46 -6.84 -10.94
N ILE A 291 1.16 -5.64 -10.47
CA ILE A 291 0.73 -4.52 -11.30
C ILE A 291 1.77 -3.42 -11.16
N LEU A 292 2.54 -3.24 -12.23
CA LEU A 292 3.48 -2.13 -12.38
C LEU A 292 2.66 -0.89 -12.80
N VAL A 293 2.64 0.13 -11.95
CA VAL A 293 1.83 1.33 -12.14
C VAL A 293 2.74 2.48 -12.54
N LEU A 294 2.51 3.08 -13.70
CA LEU A 294 3.32 4.19 -14.21
C LEU A 294 2.42 5.33 -14.67
N GLU A 295 2.92 6.55 -14.57
CA GLU A 295 2.23 7.72 -15.12
C GLU A 295 2.41 7.78 -16.63
N GLU A 296 1.35 8.13 -17.36
CA GLU A 296 1.36 8.17 -18.83
C GLU A 296 2.46 9.07 -19.42
N HIS A 297 2.93 10.10 -18.70
CA HIS A 297 4.00 10.98 -19.17
C HIS A 297 5.42 10.46 -18.85
N ASP A 298 5.57 9.36 -18.11
CA ASP A 298 6.87 8.81 -17.73
C ASP A 298 7.51 8.01 -18.87
N GLN A 299 8.17 8.72 -19.78
CA GLN A 299 8.86 8.10 -20.92
C GLN A 299 10.08 7.26 -20.51
N ILE A 300 10.74 7.63 -19.40
CA ILE A 300 11.96 6.95 -18.93
C ILE A 300 11.61 5.52 -18.51
N THR A 301 10.64 5.39 -17.61
CA THR A 301 10.19 4.07 -17.11
C THR A 301 9.57 3.25 -18.24
N ARG A 302 8.76 3.86 -19.10
CA ARG A 302 8.15 3.16 -20.25
C ARG A 302 9.22 2.57 -21.18
N ALA A 303 10.22 3.35 -21.55
CA ALA A 303 11.31 2.90 -22.40
C ALA A 303 12.14 1.77 -21.76
N ALA A 304 12.28 1.77 -20.42
CA ALA A 304 12.94 0.69 -19.69
C ALA A 304 12.10 -0.60 -19.70
N LEU A 305 10.78 -0.51 -19.56
CA LEU A 305 9.88 -1.66 -19.57
C LEU A 305 9.68 -2.28 -20.96
N THR A 306 9.69 -1.48 -22.04
CA THR A 306 9.57 -2.01 -23.41
C THR A 306 10.71 -2.96 -23.80
N LYS A 307 11.87 -2.85 -23.13
CA LYS A 307 13.05 -3.69 -23.39
C LYS A 307 13.02 -5.04 -22.68
N VAL A 308 11.99 -5.31 -21.86
CA VAL A 308 11.92 -6.52 -21.02
C VAL A 308 10.66 -7.31 -21.31
N THR A 309 10.80 -8.61 -21.50
CA THR A 309 9.65 -9.53 -21.58
C THR A 309 9.12 -9.79 -20.18
N LEU A 310 7.88 -9.34 -19.93
CA LEU A 310 7.23 -9.56 -18.65
C LEU A 310 6.58 -10.95 -18.57
N PRO A 311 6.69 -11.65 -17.43
CA PRO A 311 5.92 -12.86 -17.18
C PRO A 311 4.40 -12.59 -17.20
N PRO A 312 3.56 -13.59 -17.53
CA PRO A 312 2.10 -13.42 -17.63
C PRO A 312 1.39 -12.96 -16.34
N TRP A 313 2.02 -13.14 -15.19
CA TRP A 313 1.51 -12.72 -13.87
C TRP A 313 1.91 -11.27 -13.51
N ILE A 314 2.65 -10.57 -14.39
CA ILE A 314 3.01 -9.16 -14.22
C ILE A 314 2.36 -8.35 -15.34
N LYS A 315 1.60 -7.31 -14.99
CA LYS A 315 0.94 -6.41 -15.94
C LYS A 315 1.31 -4.96 -15.70
N ILE A 316 1.23 -4.17 -16.76
CA ILE A 316 1.52 -2.74 -16.79
C ILE A 316 0.19 -1.99 -16.82
N ILE A 317 0.01 -1.02 -15.93
CA ILE A 317 -1.14 -0.10 -15.95
C ILE A 317 -0.61 1.33 -16.04
N GLU A 318 -0.93 1.99 -17.15
CA GLU A 318 -0.62 3.41 -17.35
C GLU A 318 -1.74 4.28 -16.79
N VAL A 319 -1.38 5.19 -15.87
CA VAL A 319 -2.30 6.13 -15.26
C VAL A 319 -2.44 7.35 -16.18
N PRO A 320 -3.62 7.61 -16.75
CA PRO A 320 -3.83 8.70 -17.69
C PRO A 320 -3.77 10.05 -16.97
N GLN A 321 -3.17 11.06 -17.60
CA GLN A 321 -3.13 12.40 -17.00
C GLN A 321 -4.54 12.96 -16.73
N PHE A 322 -4.77 13.48 -15.52
CA PHE A 322 -6.03 14.12 -15.16
C PHE A 322 -5.84 15.21 -14.10
N GLY A 323 -6.05 16.47 -14.52
CA GLY A 323 -5.75 17.63 -13.68
C GLY A 323 -4.23 17.80 -13.47
N THR A 324 -3.86 18.39 -12.34
CA THR A 324 -2.47 18.68 -11.95
C THR A 324 -1.90 17.70 -10.93
N LEU A 325 -2.70 16.74 -10.45
CA LEU A 325 -2.33 15.84 -9.38
C LEU A 325 -1.60 14.62 -9.93
N THR A 326 -0.34 14.46 -9.54
CA THR A 326 0.50 13.30 -9.86
C THR A 326 1.12 12.78 -8.55
N THR A 327 0.50 11.77 -7.95
CA THR A 327 0.88 11.25 -6.61
C THR A 327 0.77 9.73 -6.55
N LYS A 328 1.59 9.09 -5.69
CA LYS A 328 1.52 7.64 -5.40
C LYS A 328 0.10 7.16 -5.08
N PRO A 329 -0.65 7.75 -4.11
CA PRO A 329 -2.00 7.29 -3.79
C PRO A 329 -2.98 7.39 -4.97
N ARG A 330 -2.84 8.39 -5.84
CA ARG A 330 -3.65 8.48 -7.07
C ARG A 330 -3.35 7.31 -8.00
N ALA A 331 -2.09 6.99 -8.22
CA ALA A 331 -1.68 5.87 -9.06
C ALA A 331 -2.18 4.53 -8.50
N LEU A 332 -2.01 4.29 -7.19
CA LEU A 332 -2.53 3.11 -6.50
C LEU A 332 -4.06 3.01 -6.62
N ASN A 333 -4.77 4.12 -6.43
CA ASN A 333 -6.21 4.19 -6.60
C ASN A 333 -6.65 3.87 -8.02
N TYR A 334 -5.93 4.32 -9.05
CA TYR A 334 -6.27 3.98 -10.43
C TYR A 334 -6.08 2.48 -10.69
N ALA A 335 -4.92 1.95 -10.30
CA ALA A 335 -4.56 0.54 -10.48
C ALA A 335 -5.47 -0.44 -9.71
N LEU A 336 -6.03 -0.01 -8.57
CA LEU A 336 -6.95 -0.82 -7.76
C LEU A 336 -8.18 -1.31 -8.55
N ASP A 337 -8.65 -0.55 -9.55
CA ASP A 337 -9.78 -0.98 -10.41
C ASP A 337 -9.45 -2.14 -11.36
N PHE A 338 -8.16 -2.44 -11.54
CA PHE A 338 -7.64 -3.53 -12.35
C PHE A 338 -7.16 -4.72 -11.50
N CYS A 339 -7.33 -4.65 -10.18
CA CYS A 339 -6.95 -5.72 -9.26
C CYS A 339 -8.06 -6.77 -9.13
N HIS A 340 -7.68 -8.04 -9.07
CA HIS A 340 -8.58 -9.18 -8.85
C HIS A 340 -8.27 -9.99 -7.60
N GLY A 341 -7.23 -9.66 -6.86
CA GLY A 341 -6.87 -10.27 -5.59
C GLY A 341 -7.86 -9.95 -4.47
N GLU A 342 -8.01 -10.89 -3.55
CA GLU A 342 -8.74 -10.72 -2.29
C GLU A 342 -7.92 -9.90 -1.29
N ILE A 343 -6.58 -9.96 -1.43
CA ILE A 343 -5.62 -9.18 -0.67
C ILE A 343 -4.88 -8.26 -1.65
N ILE A 344 -4.83 -6.98 -1.31
CA ILE A 344 -4.07 -5.96 -2.04
C ILE A 344 -2.83 -5.64 -1.22
N GLY A 345 -1.66 -5.75 -1.84
CA GLY A 345 -0.40 -5.34 -1.22
C GLY A 345 0.32 -4.27 -2.01
N VAL A 346 1.25 -3.58 -1.35
CA VAL A 346 2.06 -2.51 -1.95
C VAL A 346 3.54 -2.79 -1.69
N TRP A 347 4.33 -2.74 -2.78
CA TRP A 347 5.78 -2.67 -2.75
C TRP A 347 6.24 -1.43 -3.50
N ASP A 348 7.35 -0.85 -3.07
CA ASP A 348 8.09 0.17 -3.82
C ASP A 348 9.08 -0.47 -4.81
N ALA A 349 9.61 0.34 -5.71
CA ALA A 349 10.44 -0.09 -6.83
C ALA A 349 11.76 -0.76 -6.39
N GLU A 350 12.32 -0.27 -5.30
CA GLU A 350 13.57 -0.66 -4.69
C GLU A 350 13.46 -1.89 -3.77
N ASP A 351 12.23 -2.35 -3.49
CA ASP A 351 11.98 -3.38 -2.48
C ASP A 351 12.53 -4.75 -2.85
N ALA A 352 13.07 -5.40 -1.82
CA ALA A 352 13.46 -6.80 -1.84
C ALA A 352 12.63 -7.58 -0.80
N PRO A 353 11.41 -8.04 -1.16
CA PRO A 353 10.56 -8.81 -0.25
C PRO A 353 11.17 -10.18 0.06
N ALA A 354 10.94 -10.68 1.27
CA ALA A 354 11.35 -12.03 1.65
C ALA A 354 10.68 -13.10 0.76
N ARG A 355 11.41 -14.18 0.49
CA ARG A 355 11.02 -15.26 -0.44
C ARG A 355 9.60 -15.80 -0.20
N GLY A 356 9.28 -16.11 1.05
CA GLY A 356 8.00 -16.68 1.50
C GLY A 356 7.04 -15.65 2.12
N GLN A 357 7.17 -14.36 1.76
CA GLN A 357 6.42 -13.28 2.39
C GLN A 357 4.91 -13.42 2.19
N LEU A 358 4.46 -13.76 0.98
CA LEU A 358 3.04 -13.83 0.65
C LEU A 358 2.36 -15.06 1.27
N GLU A 359 3.10 -16.15 1.44
CA GLU A 359 2.63 -17.33 2.18
C GLU A 359 2.38 -16.96 3.64
N HIS A 360 3.31 -16.25 4.27
CA HIS A 360 3.12 -15.76 5.64
C HIS A 360 1.86 -14.89 5.74
N VAL A 361 1.67 -13.95 4.81
CA VAL A 361 0.47 -13.09 4.74
C VAL A 361 -0.81 -13.91 4.60
N ALA A 362 -0.84 -14.88 3.68
CA ALA A 362 -1.99 -15.77 3.48
C ALA A 362 -2.33 -16.56 4.75
N HIS A 363 -1.31 -17.13 5.39
CA HIS A 363 -1.46 -17.90 6.61
C HIS A 363 -1.98 -17.05 7.76
N THR A 364 -1.43 -15.85 7.96
CA THR A 364 -1.89 -14.95 9.02
C THR A 364 -3.33 -14.52 8.78
N PHE A 365 -3.71 -14.09 7.58
CA PHE A 365 -5.10 -13.70 7.32
C PHE A 365 -6.10 -14.85 7.46
N ALA A 366 -5.69 -16.09 7.19
CA ALA A 366 -6.55 -17.26 7.35
C ALA A 366 -6.82 -17.61 8.83
N GLN A 367 -5.96 -17.15 9.76
CA GLN A 367 -6.06 -17.40 11.19
C GLN A 367 -6.52 -16.17 11.98
N ALA A 368 -6.37 -14.99 11.40
CA ALA A 368 -6.74 -13.74 12.04
C ALA A 368 -8.25 -13.59 12.14
N ASP A 369 -8.68 -12.85 13.16
CA ASP A 369 -10.08 -12.50 13.36
C ASP A 369 -10.64 -11.69 12.16
N GLU A 370 -11.96 -11.68 12.01
CA GLU A 370 -12.62 -10.98 10.90
C GLU A 370 -12.34 -9.47 10.90
N ASP A 371 -12.12 -8.87 12.07
CA ASP A 371 -11.83 -7.45 12.23
C ASP A 371 -10.38 -7.07 11.86
N VAL A 372 -9.48 -8.05 11.67
CA VAL A 372 -8.14 -7.81 11.13
C VAL A 372 -8.23 -7.62 9.62
N ALA A 373 -8.11 -6.37 9.20
CA ALA A 373 -8.20 -5.99 7.79
C ALA A 373 -6.83 -5.73 7.14
N CYS A 374 -5.79 -5.55 7.95
CA CYS A 374 -4.49 -5.11 7.48
C CYS A 374 -3.36 -5.83 8.23
N LEU A 375 -2.36 -6.28 7.47
CA LEU A 375 -1.10 -6.80 7.99
C LEU A 375 0.04 -5.89 7.52
N GLN A 376 0.90 -5.51 8.46
CA GLN A 376 2.10 -4.72 8.20
C GLN A 376 3.32 -5.58 8.53
N GLY A 377 4.19 -5.81 7.55
CA GLY A 377 5.48 -6.43 7.79
C GLY A 377 6.55 -5.43 8.22
N VAL A 378 7.76 -5.93 8.39
CA VAL A 378 8.93 -5.17 8.82
C VAL A 378 9.68 -4.60 7.62
N LEU A 379 10.02 -3.32 7.69
CA LEU A 379 10.98 -2.71 6.78
C LEU A 379 12.38 -2.72 7.41
N ASP A 380 13.36 -3.27 6.69
CA ASP A 380 14.75 -3.37 7.14
C ASP A 380 15.69 -2.98 5.98
N TYR A 381 16.98 -2.78 6.28
CA TYR A 381 17.93 -2.21 5.33
C TYR A 381 19.13 -3.10 5.08
N TYR A 382 19.57 -3.21 3.83
CA TYR A 382 20.72 -4.07 3.48
C TYR A 382 22.08 -3.35 3.53
N ASN A 383 22.12 -2.01 3.67
CA ASN A 383 23.34 -1.20 3.69
C ASN A 383 23.68 -0.52 5.05
N PRO A 384 23.48 -1.18 6.22
CA PRO A 384 23.75 -0.55 7.52
C PRO A 384 25.23 -0.23 7.74
N ARG A 385 26.16 -0.82 6.97
CA ARG A 385 27.61 -0.65 7.16
C ARG A 385 28.20 0.52 6.38
N THR A 386 27.43 1.16 5.48
CA THR A 386 27.92 2.21 4.59
C THR A 386 28.50 3.42 5.34
N ASN A 387 27.76 4.01 6.29
CA ASN A 387 28.27 5.10 7.13
C ASN A 387 27.49 5.24 8.44
N TRP A 388 27.82 6.24 9.26
CA TRP A 388 27.13 6.49 10.53
C TRP A 388 25.63 6.76 10.34
N LEU A 389 25.27 7.50 9.30
CA LEU A 389 23.87 7.84 9.00
C LEU A 389 23.06 6.59 8.66
N SER A 390 23.60 5.68 7.84
CA SER A 390 22.90 4.44 7.48
C SER A 390 22.75 3.48 8.66
N ARG A 391 23.69 3.47 9.62
CA ARG A 391 23.55 2.76 10.90
C ARG A 391 22.39 3.31 11.74
N CYS A 392 22.35 4.63 11.92
CA CYS A 392 21.29 5.30 12.69
C CYS A 392 19.92 5.09 12.03
N PHE A 393 19.85 5.20 10.71
CA PHE A 393 18.63 4.95 9.93
C PHE A 393 18.09 3.53 10.14
N THR A 394 18.97 2.53 10.02
CA THR A 394 18.64 1.13 10.25
C THR A 394 18.14 0.89 11.68
N LEU A 395 18.83 1.48 12.66
CA LEU A 395 18.51 1.33 14.07
C LEU A 395 17.15 1.96 14.44
N GLU A 396 16.85 3.14 13.89
CA GLU A 396 15.57 3.81 14.06
C GLU A 396 14.41 2.92 13.57
N TYR A 397 14.57 2.36 12.37
CA TYR A 397 13.55 1.50 11.77
C TYR A 397 13.39 0.17 12.52
N ALA A 398 14.51 -0.45 12.94
CA ALA A 398 14.44 -1.63 13.78
C ALA A 398 13.69 -1.34 15.09
N SER A 399 13.95 -0.18 15.72
CA SER A 399 13.25 0.26 16.93
C SER A 399 11.76 0.42 16.69
N TRP A 400 11.39 1.00 15.55
CA TRP A 400 10.00 1.25 15.21
C TRP A 400 9.24 -0.03 14.85
N PHE A 401 9.70 -0.78 13.84
CA PHE A 401 8.97 -1.92 13.27
C PHE A 401 9.08 -3.21 14.08
N ARG A 402 10.14 -3.39 14.88
CA ARG A 402 10.33 -4.63 15.67
C ARG A 402 9.89 -4.50 17.12
N ILE A 403 9.94 -3.28 17.67
CA ILE A 403 9.70 -3.06 19.10
C ILE A 403 8.42 -2.24 19.31
N VAL A 404 8.40 -0.99 18.87
CA VAL A 404 7.31 -0.05 19.24
C VAL A 404 6.00 -0.40 18.55
N LEU A 405 5.96 -0.49 17.22
CA LEU A 405 4.72 -0.76 16.48
C LEU A 405 4.05 -2.09 16.88
N PRO A 406 4.76 -3.22 17.01
CA PRO A 406 4.14 -4.47 17.48
C PRO A 406 3.52 -4.34 18.87
N GLY A 407 4.18 -3.61 19.78
CA GLY A 407 3.62 -3.32 21.09
C GLY A 407 2.35 -2.47 21.03
N LEU A 408 2.33 -1.43 20.20
CA LEU A 408 1.15 -0.59 20.00
C LEU A 408 -0.01 -1.35 19.34
N ALA A 409 0.29 -2.23 18.39
CA ALA A 409 -0.71 -3.05 17.69
C ALA A 409 -1.41 -4.01 18.67
N ARG A 410 -0.65 -4.64 19.57
CA ARG A 410 -1.18 -5.49 20.65
C ARG A 410 -2.05 -4.73 21.65
N LEU A 411 -1.75 -3.45 21.90
CA LEU A 411 -2.61 -2.57 22.70
C LEU A 411 -3.88 -2.12 21.95
N GLY A 412 -4.04 -2.51 20.68
CA GLY A 412 -5.16 -2.11 19.83
C GLY A 412 -5.20 -0.61 19.56
N LEU A 413 -4.05 0.07 19.64
CA LEU A 413 -3.92 1.50 19.33
C LEU A 413 -3.90 1.74 17.81
N VAL A 414 -4.05 2.99 17.41
CA VAL A 414 -3.95 3.38 16.00
C VAL A 414 -2.53 3.13 15.50
N ILE A 415 -2.41 2.36 14.41
CA ILE A 415 -1.13 2.04 13.78
C ILE A 415 -0.98 2.87 12.51
N PRO A 416 -0.04 3.83 12.48
CA PRO A 416 0.36 4.48 11.24
C PRO A 416 1.09 3.44 10.39
N LEU A 417 0.50 3.08 9.25
CA LEU A 417 1.07 2.06 8.36
C LEU A 417 2.35 2.58 7.70
N GLY A 418 3.20 1.64 7.30
CA GLY A 418 4.33 1.93 6.41
C GLY A 418 3.87 1.91 4.95
N GLY A 419 4.58 2.66 4.10
CA GLY A 419 4.24 2.82 2.69
C GLY A 419 4.52 1.61 1.80
N THR A 420 5.20 0.60 2.36
CA THR A 420 5.50 -0.69 1.74
C THR A 420 5.30 -1.83 2.76
N THR A 421 5.32 -3.07 2.27
CA THR A 421 5.17 -4.30 3.06
C THR A 421 3.84 -4.30 3.79
N LEU A 422 2.85 -3.75 3.10
CA LEU A 422 1.51 -3.50 3.56
C LEU A 422 0.58 -4.43 2.78
N PHE A 423 -0.29 -5.15 3.48
CA PHE A 423 -1.27 -6.06 2.89
C PHE A 423 -2.64 -5.77 3.50
N VAL A 424 -3.63 -5.52 2.66
CA VAL A 424 -4.98 -5.10 3.09
C VAL A 424 -6.02 -5.99 2.41
N LYS A 425 -7.01 -6.47 3.17
CA LYS A 425 -8.19 -7.14 2.61
C LYS A 425 -8.90 -6.17 1.66
N ARG A 426 -9.07 -6.57 0.40
CA ARG A 426 -9.68 -5.73 -0.65
C ARG A 426 -11.03 -5.17 -0.22
N ALA A 427 -11.88 -5.99 0.40
CA ALA A 427 -13.21 -5.56 0.84
C ALA A 427 -13.16 -4.37 1.82
N ALA A 428 -12.19 -4.35 2.74
CA ALA A 428 -11.99 -3.23 3.66
C ALA A 428 -11.46 -1.99 2.93
N LEU A 429 -10.51 -2.18 2.01
CA LEU A 429 -9.95 -1.08 1.21
C LEU A 429 -11.00 -0.43 0.31
N ASP A 430 -11.84 -1.23 -0.36
CA ASP A 430 -12.95 -0.77 -1.21
C ASP A 430 -14.01 -0.02 -0.37
N ARG A 431 -14.35 -0.51 0.82
CA ARG A 431 -15.26 0.15 1.75
C ARG A 431 -14.75 1.53 2.18
N LEU A 432 -13.44 1.67 2.36
CA LEU A 432 -12.79 2.92 2.76
C LEU A 432 -12.49 3.87 1.60
N GLY A 433 -12.72 3.44 0.36
CA GLY A 433 -12.43 4.22 -0.84
C GLY A 433 -10.92 4.31 -1.14
N GLY A 434 -10.12 3.30 -0.80
CA GLY A 434 -8.70 3.27 -1.16
C GLY A 434 -7.82 4.24 -0.36
N TRP A 435 -6.94 4.95 -1.06
CA TRP A 435 -5.97 5.89 -0.49
C TRP A 435 -6.37 7.35 -0.75
N ASP A 436 -6.08 8.27 0.18
CA ASP A 436 -6.34 9.70 -0.11
C ASP A 436 -5.32 10.24 -1.11
N ALA A 437 -5.77 10.51 -2.34
CA ALA A 437 -4.93 11.02 -3.43
C ALA A 437 -4.22 12.36 -3.09
N HIS A 438 -4.72 13.08 -2.08
CA HIS A 438 -4.29 14.40 -1.66
C HIS A 438 -3.43 14.40 -0.38
N ASN A 439 -3.01 13.22 0.09
CA ASN A 439 -2.14 13.06 1.24
C ASN A 439 -0.81 12.43 0.81
N VAL A 440 0.32 12.99 1.25
CA VAL A 440 1.67 12.50 0.91
C VAL A 440 2.14 11.34 1.81
N THR A 441 1.37 11.01 2.85
CA THR A 441 1.49 9.80 3.69
C THR A 441 0.13 9.10 3.72
N GLU A 442 -0.26 8.56 2.56
CA GLU A 442 -1.54 7.88 2.37
C GLU A 442 -1.68 6.60 3.20
N ASP A 443 -0.55 6.02 3.57
CA ASP A 443 -0.35 4.84 4.40
C ASP A 443 -0.76 5.10 5.86
N ALA A 444 -0.16 6.11 6.49
CA ALA A 444 -0.49 6.52 7.84
C ALA A 444 -1.96 6.94 7.96
N ASP A 445 -2.47 7.67 6.97
CA ASP A 445 -3.89 8.02 6.85
C ASP A 445 -4.81 6.78 6.76
N LEU A 446 -4.46 5.82 5.91
CA LEU A 446 -5.20 4.56 5.79
C LEU A 446 -5.24 3.80 7.13
N GLY A 447 -4.14 3.79 7.88
CA GLY A 447 -4.08 3.20 9.22
C GLY A 447 -5.08 3.83 10.20
N VAL A 448 -5.20 5.16 10.19
CA VAL A 448 -6.20 5.87 10.98
C VAL A 448 -7.62 5.53 10.50
N ARG A 449 -7.87 5.52 9.20
CA ARG A 449 -9.19 5.22 8.62
C ARG A 449 -9.66 3.79 8.89
N LEU A 450 -8.76 2.81 8.83
CA LEU A 450 -9.05 1.42 9.21
C LEU A 450 -9.52 1.35 10.67
N CYS A 451 -8.77 1.99 11.58
CA CYS A 451 -9.11 2.01 13.00
C CYS A 451 -10.44 2.73 13.28
N ARG A 452 -10.72 3.84 12.60
CA ARG A 452 -12.00 4.57 12.66
C ARG A 452 -13.18 3.73 12.17
N ALA A 453 -12.96 2.81 11.23
CA ALA A 453 -13.98 1.90 10.72
C ALA A 453 -14.13 0.62 11.56
N GLY A 454 -13.41 0.50 12.68
CA GLY A 454 -13.45 -0.64 13.58
C GLY A 454 -12.52 -1.79 13.22
N TYR A 455 -11.69 -1.64 12.18
CA TYR A 455 -10.72 -2.66 11.80
C TYR A 455 -9.43 -2.57 12.64
N ARG A 456 -8.74 -3.71 12.75
CA ARG A 456 -7.41 -3.82 13.34
C ARG A 456 -6.33 -4.05 12.29
N THR A 457 -5.14 -3.61 12.65
CA THR A 457 -3.89 -3.88 11.94
C THR A 457 -3.00 -4.72 12.83
N GLU A 458 -2.42 -5.79 12.28
CA GLU A 458 -1.44 -6.62 12.98
C GLU A 458 -0.05 -6.52 12.34
N MET A 459 0.98 -6.62 13.17
CA MET A 459 2.38 -6.66 12.74
C MET A 459 2.80 -8.10 12.51
N ILE A 460 3.39 -8.40 11.35
CA ILE A 460 3.82 -9.76 10.98
C ILE A 460 5.34 -9.85 10.81
N ALA A 461 5.91 -11.01 11.13
CA ALA A 461 7.36 -11.26 11.12
C ALA A 461 7.88 -11.62 9.71
N THR A 462 7.53 -10.81 8.71
CA THR A 462 8.11 -10.88 7.37
C THR A 462 8.81 -9.56 7.06
N THR A 463 9.95 -9.63 6.37
CA THR A 463 10.79 -8.47 6.13
C THR A 463 10.87 -8.15 4.64
N THR A 464 10.79 -6.87 4.30
CA THR A 464 11.22 -6.34 3.01
C THR A 464 12.47 -5.52 3.23
N HIS A 465 13.48 -5.72 2.37
CA HIS A 465 14.74 -5.00 2.46
C HIS A 465 14.79 -3.84 1.47
N GLU A 466 15.24 -2.68 1.94
CA GLU A 466 15.46 -1.46 1.17
C GLU A 466 16.89 -0.91 1.33
N GLU A 467 17.20 0.13 0.56
CA GLU A 467 18.41 0.94 0.74
C GLU A 467 18.16 2.09 1.72
N ALA A 468 18.96 2.15 2.80
CA ALA A 468 18.91 3.28 3.73
C ALA A 468 19.56 4.52 3.11
N ASN A 469 19.00 5.69 3.41
CA ASN A 469 19.58 6.96 3.01
C ASN A 469 20.94 7.17 3.68
N CYS A 470 21.98 7.33 2.85
CA CYS A 470 23.36 7.51 3.31
C CYS A 470 23.83 8.97 3.27
N GLN A 471 22.98 9.91 2.86
CA GLN A 471 23.31 11.34 2.74
C GLN A 471 22.30 12.21 3.48
N ALA A 472 22.79 13.27 4.14
CA ALA A 472 21.97 14.11 5.03
C ALA A 472 20.83 14.85 4.30
N TRP A 473 21.09 15.43 3.13
CA TRP A 473 20.05 16.17 2.40
C TRP A 473 18.94 15.29 1.83
N PRO A 474 19.23 14.17 1.13
CA PRO A 474 18.20 13.19 0.75
C PRO A 474 17.39 12.66 1.94
N TRP A 475 18.05 12.43 3.09
CA TRP A 475 17.38 12.08 4.33
C TRP A 475 16.39 13.16 4.78
N ILE A 476 16.80 14.43 4.80
CA ILE A 476 15.94 15.56 5.18
C ILE A 476 14.74 15.66 4.24
N ARG A 477 14.95 15.52 2.92
CA ARG A 477 13.87 15.53 1.93
C ARG A 477 12.85 14.41 2.22
N GLN A 478 13.34 13.18 2.44
CA GLN A 478 12.49 12.04 2.79
C GLN A 478 11.65 12.30 4.04
N ARG A 479 12.29 12.72 5.13
CA ARG A 479 11.61 12.91 6.42
C ARG A 479 10.66 14.11 6.42
N SER A 480 10.99 15.16 5.68
CA SER A 480 10.11 16.31 5.53
C SER A 480 8.77 15.93 4.88
N ARG A 481 8.79 15.00 3.91
CA ARG A 481 7.58 14.44 3.31
C ARG A 481 6.71 13.70 4.32
N TRP A 482 7.32 12.86 5.16
CA TRP A 482 6.56 12.11 6.17
C TRP A 482 5.97 13.02 7.23
N LEU A 483 6.75 13.96 7.76
CA LEU A 483 6.27 14.91 8.75
C LEU A 483 5.16 15.81 8.21
N LYS A 484 5.25 16.24 6.94
CA LYS A 484 4.18 16.97 6.25
C LYS A 484 2.91 16.14 6.15
N GLY A 485 3.03 14.87 5.80
CA GLY A 485 1.90 13.95 5.74
C GLY A 485 1.29 13.65 7.11
N PHE A 486 2.10 13.54 8.17
CA PHE A 486 1.62 13.40 9.55
C PHE A 486 0.85 14.64 10.01
N MET A 487 1.36 15.84 9.72
CA MET A 487 0.62 17.08 9.97
C MET A 487 -0.71 17.10 9.20
N THR A 488 -0.69 16.72 7.92
CA THR A 488 -1.89 16.66 7.07
C THR A 488 -2.93 15.69 7.62
N THR A 489 -2.51 14.46 7.92
CA THR A 489 -3.36 13.41 8.51
C THR A 489 -3.94 13.88 9.83
N TYR A 490 -3.12 14.44 10.71
CA TYR A 490 -3.59 15.00 11.98
C TYR A 490 -4.66 16.07 11.79
N LEU A 491 -4.40 17.06 10.92
CA LEU A 491 -5.32 18.15 10.64
C LEU A 491 -6.64 17.67 10.02
N VAL A 492 -6.60 16.72 9.08
CA VAL A 492 -7.80 16.14 8.45
C VAL A 492 -8.67 15.44 9.49
N HIS A 493 -8.07 14.57 10.29
CA HIS A 493 -8.82 13.77 11.27
C HIS A 493 -9.30 14.59 12.48
N MET A 494 -8.61 15.68 12.82
CA MET A 494 -8.99 16.59 13.91
C MET A 494 -9.95 17.71 13.50
N ARG A 495 -10.46 17.72 12.26
CA ARG A 495 -11.56 18.63 11.85
C ARG A 495 -12.82 18.43 12.69
N GLN A 496 -13.08 17.20 13.13
CA GLN A 496 -14.22 16.83 13.97
C GLN A 496 -13.75 15.95 15.16
N PRO A 497 -13.11 16.54 16.18
CA PRO A 497 -12.44 15.77 17.23
C PRO A 497 -13.41 14.96 18.09
N ARG A 498 -14.65 15.44 18.28
CA ARG A 498 -15.70 14.69 18.99
C ARG A 498 -16.11 13.42 18.25
N LEU A 499 -16.24 13.49 16.92
CA LEU A 499 -16.53 12.32 16.09
C LEU A 499 -15.35 11.34 16.10
N LEU A 500 -14.12 11.85 15.98
CA LEU A 500 -12.92 11.02 16.05
C LEU A 500 -12.83 10.28 17.39
N LEU A 501 -13.08 10.98 18.50
CA LEU A 501 -13.12 10.38 19.83
C LEU A 501 -14.22 9.32 19.96
N ALA A 502 -15.41 9.56 19.40
CA ALA A 502 -16.50 8.60 19.42
C ALA A 502 -16.18 7.33 18.60
N GLN A 503 -15.52 7.48 17.45
CA GLN A 503 -15.15 6.37 16.56
C GLN A 503 -13.96 5.55 17.10
N LEU A 504 -12.96 6.22 17.69
CA LEU A 504 -11.77 5.55 18.21
C LEU A 504 -11.95 5.07 19.66
N GLY A 505 -12.78 5.75 20.45
CA GLY A 505 -12.75 5.63 21.91
C GLY A 505 -11.50 6.30 22.52
N TRP A 506 -11.54 6.52 23.83
CA TRP A 506 -10.54 7.37 24.51
C TRP A 506 -9.10 6.83 24.42
N LYS A 507 -8.90 5.51 24.51
CA LYS A 507 -7.56 4.88 24.47
C LYS A 507 -6.87 5.12 23.13
N ARG A 508 -7.56 4.77 22.04
CA ARG A 508 -7.06 4.93 20.66
C ARG A 508 -6.95 6.40 20.28
N PHE A 509 -7.85 7.25 20.77
CA PHE A 509 -7.75 8.70 20.59
C PHE A 509 -6.50 9.28 21.28
N LEU A 510 -6.22 8.88 22.51
CA LEU A 510 -4.98 9.30 23.20
C LEU A 510 -3.73 8.77 22.48
N GLY A 511 -3.75 7.51 22.01
CA GLY A 511 -2.68 6.96 21.17
C GLY A 511 -2.48 7.75 19.87
N PHE A 512 -3.56 8.17 19.22
CA PHE A 512 -3.52 9.06 18.05
C PHE A 512 -2.88 10.41 18.38
N GLN A 513 -3.26 11.06 19.49
CA GLN A 513 -2.64 12.31 19.93
C GLN A 513 -1.14 12.10 20.21
N ALA A 514 -0.81 11.08 20.99
CA ALA A 514 0.56 10.80 21.38
C ALA A 514 1.46 10.45 20.18
N PHE A 515 0.93 9.77 19.16
CA PHE A 515 1.68 9.50 17.95
C PHE A 515 1.88 10.76 17.10
N PHE A 516 0.80 11.40 16.65
CA PHE A 516 0.89 12.49 15.69
C PHE A 516 1.39 13.80 16.31
N LEU A 517 0.78 14.27 17.42
CA LEU A 517 1.27 15.46 18.12
C LEU A 517 2.60 15.21 18.79
N GLY A 518 2.82 14.03 19.37
CA GLY A 518 4.11 13.69 19.98
C GLY A 518 5.23 13.74 18.94
N THR A 519 5.10 13.00 17.83
CA THR A 519 6.14 12.95 16.79
C THR A 519 6.43 14.32 16.17
N VAL A 520 5.39 15.04 15.74
CA VAL A 520 5.57 16.37 15.13
C VAL A 520 6.07 17.39 16.16
N GLY A 521 5.50 17.37 17.36
CA GLY A 521 5.86 18.28 18.45
C GLY A 521 7.31 18.13 18.90
N GLN A 522 7.81 16.89 18.97
CA GLN A 522 9.21 16.62 19.34
C GLN A 522 10.21 17.30 18.44
N PHE A 523 9.97 17.32 17.13
CA PHE A 523 10.88 17.99 16.20
C PHE A 523 10.58 19.49 16.08
N LEU A 524 9.30 19.88 16.04
CA LEU A 524 8.91 21.28 15.88
C LEU A 524 9.38 22.15 17.06
N LEU A 525 9.29 21.59 18.27
CA LEU A 525 9.59 22.27 19.53
C LEU A 525 10.96 21.87 20.12
N ALA A 526 11.76 21.08 19.40
CA ALA A 526 13.09 20.65 19.86
C ALA A 526 13.99 21.79 20.36
N PRO A 527 14.05 22.99 19.73
CA PRO A 527 14.89 24.07 20.24
C PRO A 527 14.54 24.51 21.67
N PHE A 528 13.27 24.43 22.06
CA PHE A 528 12.81 24.73 23.43
C PHE A 528 13.14 23.58 24.41
N LEU A 529 13.25 22.35 23.93
CA LEU A 529 13.78 21.25 24.75
C LEU A 529 15.30 21.40 24.92
N TRP A 530 16.01 21.90 23.92
CA TRP A 530 17.46 22.05 23.99
C TRP A 530 17.90 23.17 24.93
N SER A 531 17.05 24.16 25.23
CA SER A 531 17.40 25.18 26.23
C SER A 531 17.65 24.58 27.61
N PHE A 532 17.10 23.40 27.93
CA PHE A 532 17.38 22.71 29.20
C PHE A 532 18.85 22.23 29.31
N TRP A 533 19.60 22.14 28.21
CA TRP A 533 21.05 21.91 28.27
C TRP A 533 21.82 23.07 28.90
N LEU A 534 21.27 24.30 28.88
CA LEU A 534 21.87 25.44 29.58
C LEU A 534 22.06 25.15 31.06
N MET A 535 21.10 24.45 31.68
CA MET A 535 21.16 24.08 33.09
C MET A 535 22.30 23.10 33.38
N LEU A 536 22.59 22.18 32.47
CA LEU A 536 23.72 21.24 32.58
C LEU A 536 25.07 21.95 32.43
N LEU A 537 25.11 23.05 31.69
CA LEU A 537 26.29 23.91 31.54
C LEU A 537 26.43 24.94 32.68
N GLY A 538 25.54 24.91 33.69
CA GLY A 538 25.53 25.87 34.79
C GLY A 538 25.01 27.26 34.40
N LEU A 539 24.37 27.41 33.25
CA LEU A 539 23.78 28.66 32.76
C LEU A 539 22.31 28.77 33.18
N PRO A 540 21.79 29.99 33.43
CA PRO A 540 20.40 30.19 33.80
C PRO A 540 19.46 29.84 32.64
N HIS A 541 18.39 29.10 32.93
CA HIS A 541 17.33 28.83 31.96
C HIS A 541 16.37 30.03 31.88
N PRO A 542 15.95 30.51 30.68
CA PRO A 542 15.08 31.69 30.57
C PRO A 542 13.77 31.58 31.36
N SER A 543 13.16 30.40 31.41
CA SER A 543 11.94 30.15 32.19
C SER A 543 12.11 30.17 33.71
N ALA A 544 13.33 30.28 34.24
CA ALA A 544 13.57 30.41 35.70
C ALA A 544 13.04 31.72 36.28
N ALA A 545 12.76 32.72 35.43
CA ALA A 545 12.10 33.94 35.84
C ALA A 545 10.62 33.74 36.22
N LEU A 546 9.97 32.69 35.71
CA LEU A 546 8.53 32.44 35.90
C LEU A 546 8.23 31.15 36.66
N LEU A 547 9.14 30.17 36.63
CA LEU A 547 8.94 28.85 37.21
C LEU A 547 9.96 28.55 38.32
N PRO A 548 9.54 27.85 39.38
CA PRO A 548 10.47 27.41 40.41
C PRO A 548 11.46 26.38 39.85
N MET A 549 12.68 26.37 40.40
CA MET A 549 13.75 25.48 39.94
C MET A 549 13.38 23.99 39.99
N SER A 550 12.53 23.57 40.93
CA SER A 550 12.04 22.19 41.01
C SER A 550 11.30 21.73 39.76
N VAL A 551 10.48 22.61 39.16
CA VAL A 551 9.76 22.32 37.92
C VAL A 551 10.71 22.22 36.73
N LEU A 552 11.73 23.08 36.68
CA LEU A 552 12.74 23.02 35.62
C LEU A 552 13.61 21.77 35.71
N TYR A 553 14.02 21.36 36.91
CA TYR A 553 14.72 20.10 37.11
C TYR A 553 13.85 18.88 36.77
N ALA A 554 12.56 18.91 37.11
CA ALA A 554 11.63 17.85 36.72
C ALA A 554 11.51 17.76 35.19
N ALA A 555 11.38 18.89 34.49
CA ALA A 555 11.37 18.93 33.02
C ALA A 555 12.69 18.37 32.44
N ALA A 556 13.85 18.81 32.93
CA ALA A 556 15.14 18.28 32.50
C ALA A 556 15.27 16.76 32.74
N ALA A 557 14.76 16.26 33.87
CA ALA A 557 14.73 14.83 34.16
C ALA A 557 13.90 14.04 33.14
N VAL A 558 12.78 14.59 32.67
CA VAL A 558 11.96 13.96 31.60
C VAL A 558 12.77 13.78 30.31
N LEU A 559 13.61 14.75 29.94
CA LEU A 559 14.49 14.62 28.77
C LEU A 559 15.52 13.49 28.97
N VAL A 560 16.13 13.41 30.15
CA VAL A 560 17.09 12.33 30.47
C VAL A 560 16.40 10.97 30.41
N LEU A 561 15.20 10.84 30.98
CA LEU A 561 14.41 9.60 30.93
C LEU A 561 14.06 9.21 29.49
N PHE A 562 13.71 10.17 28.64
CA PHE A 562 13.49 9.92 27.21
C PHE A 562 14.74 9.35 26.54
N GLN A 563 15.92 9.94 26.79
CA GLN A 563 17.16 9.46 26.19
C GLN A 563 17.50 8.02 26.65
N LEU A 564 17.31 7.72 27.93
CA LEU A 564 17.51 6.36 28.45
C LEU A 564 16.52 5.35 27.85
N LEU A 565 15.27 5.78 27.62
CA LEU A 565 14.26 4.96 26.95
C LEU A 565 14.65 4.68 25.50
N GLU A 566 15.06 5.70 24.73
CA GLU A 566 15.50 5.53 23.34
C GLU A 566 16.70 4.57 23.24
N ILE A 567 17.67 4.70 24.13
CA ILE A 567 18.83 3.79 24.19
C ILE A 567 18.37 2.36 24.49
N SER A 568 17.47 2.18 25.47
CA SER A 568 16.95 0.86 25.84
C SER A 568 16.18 0.18 24.70
N ILE A 569 15.30 0.93 24.03
CA ILE A 569 14.56 0.45 22.85
C ILE A 569 15.55 0.11 21.73
N GLY A 570 16.50 1.01 21.45
CA GLY A 570 17.49 0.83 20.39
C GLY A 570 18.38 -0.38 20.61
N ILE A 571 18.84 -0.62 21.85
CA ILE A 571 19.60 -1.84 22.19
C ILE A 571 18.73 -3.05 21.91
N THR A 572 17.50 -3.09 22.45
CA THR A 572 16.58 -4.22 22.25
C THR A 572 16.32 -4.48 20.76
N ALA A 573 16.15 -3.42 19.97
CA ALA A 573 15.95 -3.49 18.53
C ALA A 573 17.17 -4.02 17.77
N ALA A 574 18.38 -3.65 18.17
CA ALA A 574 19.61 -4.17 17.60
C ALA A 574 19.74 -5.69 17.83
N PHE A 575 19.33 -6.19 19.00
CA PHE A 575 19.24 -7.62 19.26
C PHE A 575 18.13 -8.29 18.43
N ALA A 576 16.94 -7.69 18.37
CA ALA A 576 15.79 -8.22 17.63
C ALA A 576 16.01 -8.27 16.10
N SER A 577 16.84 -7.38 15.56
CA SER A 577 17.24 -7.38 14.14
C SER A 577 18.42 -8.33 13.83
N ASN A 578 18.90 -9.09 14.82
CA ASN A 578 20.10 -9.94 14.73
C ASN A 578 21.37 -9.15 14.32
N ARG A 579 21.45 -7.86 14.68
CA ARG A 579 22.55 -6.95 14.37
C ARG A 579 23.07 -6.29 15.64
N ARG A 580 23.54 -7.11 16.58
CA ARG A 580 23.95 -6.71 17.95
C ARG A 580 24.96 -5.55 17.97
N SER A 581 25.86 -5.47 16.98
CA SER A 581 26.83 -4.38 16.87
C SER A 581 26.20 -2.99 16.66
N LEU A 582 24.95 -2.92 16.20
CA LEU A 582 24.21 -1.65 16.13
C LEU A 582 23.89 -1.06 17.51
N ALA A 583 23.85 -1.88 18.57
CA ALA A 583 23.58 -1.42 19.93
C ALA A 583 24.57 -0.34 20.40
N LEU A 584 25.83 -0.43 19.96
CA LEU A 584 26.89 0.53 20.28
C LEU A 584 26.60 1.94 19.73
N TRP A 585 25.77 2.05 18.69
CA TRP A 585 25.44 3.32 18.05
C TRP A 585 24.21 3.99 18.66
N THR A 586 23.48 3.29 19.54
CA THR A 586 22.26 3.81 20.19
C THR A 586 22.48 5.13 20.94
N PRO A 587 23.59 5.38 21.67
CA PRO A 587 23.78 6.67 22.35
C PRO A 587 24.00 7.81 21.35
N THR A 588 24.48 7.52 20.14
CA THR A 588 24.75 8.55 19.12
C THR A 588 23.49 9.04 18.40
N MET A 589 22.34 8.39 18.60
CA MET A 589 21.05 8.77 17.98
C MET A 589 20.63 10.20 18.35
N MET A 590 21.08 10.74 19.49
CA MET A 590 20.85 12.14 19.87
C MET A 590 21.41 13.15 18.86
N PHE A 591 22.47 12.78 18.12
CA PHE A 591 23.08 13.62 17.09
C PHE A 591 22.46 13.40 15.71
N TYR A 592 21.65 12.35 15.55
CA TYR A 592 20.93 12.04 14.32
C TYR A 592 19.62 12.84 14.21
N PHE A 593 18.85 12.93 15.29
CA PHE A 593 17.54 13.59 15.32
C PHE A 593 17.51 15.12 15.05
N PRO A 594 18.59 15.92 15.22
CA PRO A 594 18.63 17.31 14.78
C PRO A 594 18.31 17.49 13.29
N LEU A 595 18.65 16.52 12.43
CA LEU A 595 18.23 16.55 11.02
C LEU A 595 16.71 16.56 10.88
N GLY A 596 15.99 15.89 11.79
CA GLY A 596 14.52 15.83 11.84
C GLY A 596 13.88 17.18 12.16
N VAL A 597 14.57 18.05 12.91
CA VAL A 597 14.13 19.43 13.17
C VAL A 597 14.14 20.23 11.87
N ILE A 598 15.23 20.16 11.11
CA ILE A 598 15.33 20.79 9.78
C ILE A 598 14.25 20.26 8.84
N ALA A 599 14.05 18.93 8.83
CA ALA A 599 13.01 18.28 8.04
C ALA A 599 11.60 18.76 8.43
N THR A 600 11.33 19.00 9.71
CA THR A 600 10.03 19.47 10.20
C THR A 600 9.74 20.92 9.80
N TYR A 601 10.74 21.80 9.85
CA TYR A 601 10.55 23.19 9.37
C TYR A 601 10.39 23.25 7.85
N LYS A 602 11.13 22.43 7.09
CA LYS A 602 10.88 22.25 5.65
C LYS A 602 9.46 21.73 5.39
N ALA A 603 9.01 20.73 6.16
CA ALA A 603 7.67 20.16 6.06
C ALA A 603 6.58 21.20 6.30
N LEU A 604 6.73 22.03 7.34
CA LEU A 604 5.79 23.09 7.69
C LEU A 604 5.73 24.17 6.59
N HIS A 605 6.89 24.57 6.06
CA HIS A 605 6.96 25.49 4.93
C HIS A 605 6.23 24.92 3.69
N GLU A 606 6.50 23.65 3.34
CA GLU A 606 5.83 23.00 2.22
C GLU A 606 4.34 22.77 2.45
N LEU A 607 3.91 22.50 3.68
CA LEU A 607 2.48 22.36 3.98
C LEU A 607 1.70 23.64 3.65
N ILE A 608 2.32 24.80 3.86
CA ILE A 608 1.72 26.11 3.62
C ILE A 608 1.79 26.48 2.13
N TRP A 609 2.94 26.27 1.47
CA TRP A 609 3.19 26.78 0.12
C TRP A 609 3.06 25.73 -1.00
N HIS A 610 3.29 24.44 -0.70
CA HIS A 610 3.35 23.33 -1.66
C HIS A 610 2.74 22.01 -1.09
N PRO A 611 1.44 22.00 -0.73
CA PRO A 611 0.83 20.94 0.08
C PRO A 611 0.87 19.55 -0.58
N PHE A 612 0.80 19.48 -1.91
CA PHE A 612 0.78 18.21 -2.66
C PHE A 612 2.13 17.85 -3.30
N PHE A 613 3.18 18.65 -3.05
CA PHE A 613 4.49 18.39 -3.63
C PHE A 613 5.09 17.10 -3.08
N TRP A 614 5.41 16.16 -3.98
CA TRP A 614 6.11 14.93 -3.64
C TRP A 614 7.60 15.09 -3.89
N ASP A 615 8.36 15.27 -2.81
CA ASP A 615 9.82 15.31 -2.84
C ASP A 615 10.39 13.87 -2.80
N LYS A 616 10.67 13.29 -3.97
CA LYS A 616 11.11 11.89 -4.11
C LYS A 616 12.58 11.71 -3.71
N THR A 617 12.88 10.62 -3.01
CA THR A 617 14.24 10.18 -2.68
C THR A 617 14.89 9.47 -3.86
N THR A 618 16.17 9.75 -4.09
CA THR A 618 16.98 9.03 -5.08
C THR A 618 17.65 7.84 -4.39
N HIS A 619 17.41 6.64 -4.90
CA HIS A 619 18.02 5.38 -4.47
C HIS A 619 19.11 4.94 -5.48
N GLY A 620 19.92 3.94 -5.14
CA GLY A 620 21.01 3.41 -5.98
C GLY A 620 22.39 4.03 -5.74
N LEU A 621 22.62 4.65 -4.57
CA LEU A 621 23.88 5.33 -4.26
C LEU A 621 24.92 4.41 -3.60
N SER A 622 24.45 3.31 -3.01
CA SER A 622 25.28 2.27 -2.38
C SER A 622 25.58 1.13 -3.35
N LYS A 623 26.83 0.66 -3.37
CA LYS A 623 27.26 -0.55 -4.10
C LYS A 623 26.86 -1.87 -3.40
N ALA A 624 26.06 -1.80 -2.34
CA ALA A 624 25.69 -2.96 -1.53
C ALA A 624 24.63 -3.81 -2.24
N ASP A 625 24.88 -5.12 -2.34
CA ASP A 625 23.99 -6.07 -3.00
C ASP A 625 22.74 -6.34 -2.13
N PRO A 626 21.51 -6.25 -2.69
CA PRO A 626 20.27 -6.48 -1.97
C PRO A 626 20.01 -7.93 -1.54
N ASN A 627 20.94 -8.88 -1.78
CA ASN A 627 20.77 -10.28 -1.41
C ASN A 627 21.53 -10.67 -0.11
N PRO A 628 20.96 -10.51 1.09
CA PRO A 628 21.61 -10.92 2.33
C PRO A 628 21.75 -12.45 2.48
N ALA A 629 21.02 -13.24 1.68
CA ALA A 629 21.05 -14.70 1.73
C ALA A 629 22.39 -15.32 1.26
N GLN A 630 23.34 -14.52 0.78
CA GLN A 630 24.67 -14.99 0.35
C GLN A 630 25.82 -14.49 1.21
N THR A 631 25.57 -13.73 2.28
CA THR A 631 26.63 -13.37 3.22
C THR A 631 26.64 -14.36 4.37
N PRO A 632 27.60 -15.32 4.43
CA PRO A 632 27.80 -16.10 5.64
C PRO A 632 28.10 -15.13 6.78
N VAL A 633 27.40 -15.30 7.89
CA VAL A 633 27.70 -14.61 9.15
C VAL A 633 29.09 -15.09 9.59
N PRO A 634 30.11 -14.22 9.69
CA PRO A 634 31.29 -14.56 10.49
C PRO A 634 30.95 -14.54 11.97
#